data_AF-A0A4Y2QGA9-F1
#
_entry.id   AF-A0A4Y2QGA9-F1
#
_cell.length_a   1.000
_cell.length_b   1.000
_cell.length_c   1.000
_cell.angle_alpha   90.00
_cell.angle_beta   90.00
_cell.angle_gamma   90.00
#
_symmetry.space_group_name_H-M   'P 1'
#
loop_
_entity.id
_entity.type
_entity.pdbx_description
1 polymer ?
#
loop_
_entity_poly.entity_id
_entity_poly.type
_entity_poly.pdbx_seq_one_letter_code
_entity_poly.pdbx_strand_id
1 'polypeptide(L)'
;MYVLDHTLPYIILGMPELAKYDITIDCRQQKISQNGKNLNKSQNDKNHSNYKNKQNISLHISECKQINSHCSQTTEDQVNLPQSVTENKCELRKKVKDIIKNFDSVFSKDKYDVGTLRVEPQRIVLNSDLPVNLRPYRTSPVEEQEIKSQVEKLLQAGLINHSRWKDVPRTS
;
A
#
# COMPACT_ATOMS: atom_id res chain seq x y z
N MET A 1 4.00 -10.60 -0.20
CA MET A 1 3.18 -10.97 -1.38
C MET A 1 3.75 -12.27 -1.89
N TYR A 2 3.02 -13.38 -1.77
CA TYR A 2 3.54 -14.70 -2.11
C TYR A 2 2.75 -15.24 -3.29
N VAL A 3 3.48 -15.54 -4.35
CA VAL A 3 2.98 -15.93 -5.66
C VAL A 3 3.25 -17.42 -5.83
N LEU A 4 2.24 -18.17 -6.26
CA LEU A 4 2.32 -19.61 -6.50
C LEU A 4 2.11 -19.86 -7.99
N ASP A 5 3.14 -20.44 -8.62
CA ASP A 5 3.24 -21.29 -9.83
C ASP A 5 2.26 -21.11 -11.06
N HIS A 6 2.75 -21.50 -12.24
CA HIS A 6 2.67 -20.81 -13.53
C HIS A 6 1.53 -21.25 -14.49
N THR A 7 0.49 -21.95 -14.03
CA THR A 7 -0.50 -22.55 -14.96
C THR A 7 -1.94 -22.03 -14.84
N LEU A 8 -2.25 -21.11 -13.93
CA LEU A 8 -3.51 -20.35 -13.89
C LEU A 8 -3.21 -18.91 -13.41
N PRO A 9 -3.98 -17.89 -13.83
CA PRO A 9 -3.68 -16.50 -13.51
C PRO A 9 -3.78 -16.33 -11.99
N TYR A 10 -2.64 -16.02 -11.39
CA TYR A 10 -2.35 -15.87 -9.97
C TYR A 10 -3.58 -15.53 -9.09
N ILE A 11 -3.86 -16.37 -8.09
CA ILE A 11 -4.89 -16.10 -7.08
C ILE A 11 -4.23 -15.51 -5.85
N ILE A 12 -4.61 -14.27 -5.51
CA ILE A 12 -4.22 -13.63 -4.26
C ILE A 12 -5.17 -14.14 -3.18
N LEU A 13 -4.64 -14.84 -2.19
CA LEU A 13 -5.41 -15.26 -1.02
C LEU A 13 -5.34 -14.16 0.04
N GLY A 14 -6.50 -13.65 0.45
CA GLY A 14 -6.62 -12.72 1.56
C GLY A 14 -6.61 -13.45 2.91
N MET A 15 -6.63 -12.67 3.99
CA MET A 15 -6.77 -13.20 5.35
C MET A 15 -8.00 -14.08 5.56
N PRO A 16 -9.18 -13.79 4.98
CA PRO A 16 -10.36 -14.64 5.12
C PRO A 16 -10.15 -16.05 4.54
N GLU A 17 -9.49 -16.14 3.38
CA GLU A 17 -9.20 -17.42 2.73
C GLU A 17 -8.17 -18.24 3.52
N LEU A 18 -7.17 -17.58 4.11
CA LEU A 18 -6.20 -18.25 4.99
C LEU A 18 -6.89 -18.85 6.22
N ALA A 19 -7.80 -18.11 6.85
CA ALA A 19 -8.58 -18.61 7.98
C ALA A 19 -9.54 -19.74 7.58
N LYS A 20 -10.22 -19.60 6.43
CA LYS A 20 -11.18 -20.59 5.93
C LYS A 20 -10.55 -21.96 5.68
N TYR A 21 -9.31 -21.98 5.19
CA TYR A 21 -8.62 -23.20 4.81
C TYR A 21 -7.55 -23.64 5.81
N ASP A 22 -7.49 -22.98 6.98
CA ASP A 22 -6.49 -23.19 8.04
C ASP A 22 -5.05 -23.22 7.50
N ILE A 23 -4.74 -22.20 6.69
CA ILE A 23 -3.43 -22.01 6.07
C ILE A 23 -2.62 -21.06 6.94
N THR A 24 -1.49 -21.55 7.43
CA THR A 24 -0.52 -20.76 8.20
C THR A 24 0.73 -20.53 7.37
N ILE A 25 1.22 -19.29 7.36
CA ILE A 25 2.43 -18.89 6.64
C ILE A 25 3.46 -18.42 7.67
N ASP A 26 4.51 -19.21 7.89
CA ASP A 26 5.68 -18.80 8.65
C ASP A 26 6.70 -18.17 7.71
N CYS A 27 6.69 -16.84 7.68
CA CYS A 27 7.59 -16.05 6.84
C CYS A 27 9.06 -16.13 7.27
N ARG A 28 9.35 -16.46 8.54
CA ARG A 28 10.74 -16.59 9.03
C ARG A 28 11.36 -17.90 8.59
N GLN A 29 10.57 -18.97 8.64
CA GLN A 29 11.01 -20.31 8.23
C GLN A 29 10.73 -20.61 6.75
N GLN A 30 10.08 -19.69 6.03
CA GLN A 30 9.61 -19.89 4.66
C GLN A 30 8.76 -21.17 4.52
N LYS A 31 7.86 -21.39 5.48
CA LYS A 31 7.01 -22.59 5.54
C LYS A 31 5.56 -22.20 5.39
N ILE A 32 4.84 -22.95 4.57
CA ILE A 32 3.38 -22.90 4.51
C ILE A 32 2.89 -24.22 5.07
N SER A 33 1.97 -24.15 6.02
CA SER A 33 1.26 -25.31 6.53
C SER A 33 -0.23 -25.16 6.30
N GLN A 34 -0.88 -26.27 6.02
CA GLN A 34 -2.34 -26.35 6.01
C GLN A 34 -2.75 -27.41 7.02
N ASN A 35 -3.64 -27.05 7.94
CA ASN A 35 -4.14 -27.98 8.96
C ASN A 35 -2.99 -28.68 9.72
N GLY A 36 -1.98 -27.90 10.11
CA GLY A 36 -0.77 -28.34 10.80
C GLY A 36 0.25 -29.14 9.96
N LYS A 37 -0.02 -29.44 8.69
CA LYS A 37 0.89 -30.21 7.82
C LYS A 37 1.70 -29.29 6.92
N ASN A 38 3.02 -29.48 6.89
CA ASN A 38 3.92 -28.72 6.04
C ASN A 38 3.68 -29.08 4.56
N LEU A 39 3.50 -28.06 3.71
CA LEU A 39 3.26 -28.22 2.27
C LEU A 39 4.56 -28.22 1.45
N ASN A 40 5.71 -28.02 2.08
CA ASN A 40 7.00 -27.93 1.43
C ASN A 40 7.61 -29.34 1.26
N LYS A 41 7.17 -30.11 0.27
CA LYS A 41 7.92 -31.25 -0.27
C LYS A 41 7.36 -31.70 -1.62
N SER A 42 8.10 -31.46 -2.69
CA SER A 42 8.17 -32.39 -3.82
C SER A 42 9.51 -33.13 -3.72
N GLN A 43 9.49 -34.39 -3.31
CA GLN A 43 10.48 -35.35 -3.82
C GLN A 43 9.72 -36.27 -4.76
N ASN A 44 10.23 -36.33 -5.99
CA ASN A 44 9.84 -37.28 -7.01
C ASN A 44 10.04 -38.68 -6.48
N ASP A 45 8.97 -39.41 -6.18
CA ASP A 45 8.99 -40.86 -6.19
C ASP A 45 7.68 -41.38 -6.77
N LYS A 46 7.79 -42.06 -7.91
CA LYS A 46 6.74 -42.86 -8.51
C LYS A 46 6.34 -43.93 -7.48
N ASN A 47 5.06 -44.04 -7.11
CA ASN A 47 4.42 -45.32 -6.81
C ASN A 47 2.90 -45.19 -6.66
N HIS A 48 2.20 -46.17 -7.24
CA HIS A 48 0.75 -46.34 -7.29
C HIS A 48 0.08 -46.30 -5.91
N SER A 49 -1.01 -45.53 -5.77
CA SER A 49 -2.26 -46.05 -5.18
C SER A 49 -3.44 -45.13 -5.53
N ASN A 50 -4.59 -45.79 -5.68
CA ASN A 50 -5.82 -45.30 -6.26
C ASN A 50 -6.75 -44.82 -5.13
N TYR A 51 -6.98 -43.51 -4.98
CA TYR A 51 -8.18 -42.99 -4.30
C TYR A 51 -8.44 -41.49 -4.56
N LYS A 52 -9.55 -41.24 -5.27
CA LYS A 52 -10.42 -40.06 -5.33
C LYS A 52 -9.84 -38.67 -4.96
N ASN A 53 -9.73 -37.87 -6.02
CA ASN A 53 -9.84 -36.40 -6.08
C ASN A 53 -9.07 -35.63 -4.99
N LYS A 54 -7.75 -35.61 -5.12
CA LYS A 54 -6.89 -34.65 -4.45
C LYS A 54 -5.97 -34.07 -5.52
N GLN A 55 -6.33 -32.90 -6.02
CA GLN A 55 -5.43 -32.14 -6.88
C GLN A 55 -4.22 -31.80 -6.01
N ASN A 56 -3.12 -32.54 -6.18
CA ASN A 56 -1.86 -32.28 -5.50
C ASN A 56 -1.28 -31.02 -6.15
N ILE A 57 -1.58 -29.87 -5.55
CA ILE A 57 -1.02 -28.58 -5.97
C ILE A 57 0.44 -28.59 -5.53
N SER A 58 1.34 -28.81 -6.48
CA SER A 58 2.77 -28.56 -6.30
C SER A 58 2.99 -27.06 -6.26
N LEU A 59 3.70 -26.56 -5.24
CA LEU A 59 3.98 -25.13 -5.07
C LEU A 59 5.47 -24.87 -5.30
N HIS A 60 5.83 -24.36 -6.48
CA HIS A 60 7.15 -23.82 -6.73
C HIS A 60 7.26 -22.38 -6.20
N ILE A 61 8.14 -22.17 -5.23
CA ILE A 61 8.39 -20.86 -4.62
C ILE A 61 9.53 -20.18 -5.38
N SER A 62 9.23 -19.06 -6.03
CA SER A 62 10.27 -18.16 -6.56
C SER A 62 10.69 -17.20 -5.45
N GLU A 63 12.00 -17.01 -5.27
CA GLU A 63 12.55 -16.08 -4.28
C GLU A 63 11.99 -14.67 -4.48
N CYS A 64 11.06 -14.27 -3.60
CA CYS A 64 10.58 -12.89 -3.54
C CYS A 64 11.50 -12.11 -2.61
N LYS A 65 12.28 -11.17 -3.14
CA LYS A 65 13.11 -10.28 -2.33
C LYS A 65 12.22 -9.51 -1.36
N GLN A 66 12.53 -9.66 -0.07
CA GLN A 66 11.78 -9.13 1.06
C GLN A 66 11.73 -7.60 1.01
N ILE A 67 10.57 -7.01 0.76
CA ILE A 67 10.34 -5.58 0.96
C ILE A 67 9.89 -5.41 2.41
N ASN A 68 10.86 -5.19 3.29
CA ASN A 68 10.62 -4.97 4.71
C ASN A 68 10.03 -3.55 4.89
N SER A 69 8.72 -3.43 5.04
CA SER A 69 8.06 -2.17 5.37
C SER A 69 8.17 -1.91 6.86
N HIS A 70 9.28 -1.30 7.29
CA HIS A 70 9.33 -0.59 8.56
C HIS A 70 9.48 0.90 8.23
N CYS A 71 8.39 1.65 8.39
CA CYS A 71 8.42 3.10 8.38
C CYS A 71 9.18 3.54 9.63
N SER A 72 10.49 3.70 9.49
CA SER A 72 11.32 4.34 10.49
C SER A 72 11.56 5.77 10.02
N GLN A 73 11.21 6.74 10.86
CA GLN A 73 11.68 8.11 10.72
C GLN A 73 13.21 8.04 10.60
N THR A 74 13.72 8.31 9.41
CA THR A 74 15.14 8.36 9.13
C THR A 74 15.49 9.82 8.97
N THR A 75 16.31 10.31 9.90
CA THR A 75 17.14 11.47 9.66
C THR A 75 17.97 11.21 8.40
N GLU A 76 18.21 12.27 7.62
CA GLU A 76 18.49 12.31 6.17
C GLU A 76 19.68 11.48 5.62
N ASP A 77 20.33 10.61 6.40
CA ASP A 77 21.60 9.98 6.00
C ASP A 77 21.63 8.44 5.95
N GLN A 78 20.53 7.71 6.22
CA GLN A 78 20.59 6.25 6.32
C GLN A 78 19.51 5.53 5.48
N VAL A 79 19.60 5.65 4.16
CA VAL A 79 18.95 4.67 3.25
C VAL A 79 19.75 3.38 3.28
N ASN A 80 19.25 2.36 3.99
CA ASN A 80 19.79 1.00 3.96
C ASN A 80 19.31 0.28 2.69
N LEU A 81 20.16 0.28 1.66
CA LEU A 81 19.95 -0.39 0.39
C LEU A 81 20.35 -1.88 0.51
N PRO A 82 19.60 -2.83 -0.08
CA PRO A 82 19.90 -4.27 0.00
C PRO A 82 21.30 -4.61 -0.52
N GLN A 83 21.98 -5.48 0.24
CA GLN A 83 23.41 -5.76 0.21
C GLN A 83 23.90 -6.62 -0.98
N SER A 84 23.18 -6.62 -2.11
CA SER A 84 23.45 -7.51 -3.25
C SER A 84 24.02 -6.82 -4.49
N VAL A 85 24.55 -5.61 -4.38
CA VAL A 85 25.17 -4.91 -5.51
C VAL A 85 26.66 -4.73 -5.23
N THR A 86 27.48 -5.59 -5.83
CA THR A 86 28.96 -5.56 -5.81
C THR A 86 29.56 -4.45 -6.67
N GLU A 87 28.77 -3.46 -7.09
CA GLU A 87 29.26 -2.25 -7.75
C GLU A 87 29.27 -1.09 -6.74
N ASN A 88 30.48 -0.71 -6.31
CA ASN A 88 30.89 0.56 -5.72
C ASN A 88 29.73 1.33 -5.05
N LYS A 89 29.25 0.89 -3.88
CA LYS A 89 28.12 1.48 -3.13
C LYS A 89 28.14 3.02 -3.08
N CYS A 90 29.33 3.62 -3.00
CA CYS A 90 29.53 5.06 -3.05
C CYS A 90 29.14 5.71 -4.38
N GLU A 91 29.50 5.12 -5.52
CA GLU A 91 29.17 5.64 -6.85
C GLU A 91 27.66 5.54 -7.14
N LEU A 92 27.02 4.44 -6.72
CA LEU A 92 25.57 4.30 -6.86
C LEU A 92 24.82 5.34 -6.03
N ARG A 93 25.26 5.61 -4.79
CA ARG A 93 24.67 6.65 -3.93
C ARG A 93 24.78 8.04 -4.56
N LYS A 94 25.92 8.37 -5.18
CA LYS A 94 26.09 9.63 -5.91
C LYS A 94 25.12 9.72 -7.08
N LYS A 95 25.07 8.68 -7.94
CA LYS A 95 24.16 8.63 -9.09
C LYS A 95 22.69 8.79 -8.68
N VAL A 96 22.26 8.13 -7.60
CA VAL A 96 20.89 8.27 -7.09
C VAL A 96 20.63 9.69 -6.61
N LYS A 97 21.55 10.28 -5.84
CA LYS A 97 21.43 11.67 -5.38
C LYS A 97 21.39 12.66 -6.54
N ASP A 98 22.20 12.43 -7.57
CA ASP A 98 22.23 13.22 -8.79
C ASP A 98 20.92 13.11 -9.56
N ILE A 99 20.33 11.91 -9.67
CA ILE A 99 19.01 11.71 -10.31
C ILE A 99 17.92 12.44 -9.54
N ILE A 100 17.85 12.28 -8.21
CA ILE A 100 16.85 12.95 -7.37
C ILE A 100 16.97 14.48 -7.55
N LYS A 101 18.19 15.00 -7.56
CA LYS A 101 18.44 16.44 -7.76
C LYS A 101 18.08 16.91 -9.18
N ASN A 102 18.41 16.13 -10.20
CA ASN A 102 18.12 16.47 -11.60
C ASN A 102 16.61 16.46 -11.90
N PHE A 103 15.84 15.63 -11.19
CA PHE A 103 14.39 15.50 -11.33
C PHE A 103 13.64 15.92 -10.07
N ASP A 104 14.12 16.96 -9.39
CA ASP A 104 13.59 17.45 -8.10
C ASP A 104 12.08 17.80 -8.15
N SER A 105 11.56 18.18 -9.31
CA SER A 105 10.13 18.47 -9.51
C SER A 105 9.24 17.25 -9.69
N VAL A 106 9.82 16.07 -9.93
CA VAL A 106 9.09 14.81 -10.16
C VAL A 106 8.75 14.13 -8.85
N PHE A 107 9.57 14.34 -7.82
CA PHE A 107 9.43 13.72 -6.51
C PHE A 107 8.83 14.70 -5.50
N SER A 108 7.80 14.27 -4.79
CA SER A 108 7.26 15.05 -3.67
C SER A 108 8.30 15.18 -2.56
N LYS A 109 8.51 16.42 -2.10
CA LYS A 109 9.45 16.76 -1.02
C LYS A 109 8.87 16.51 0.36
N ASP A 110 7.55 16.69 0.48
CA ASP A 110 6.80 16.39 1.68
C ASP A 110 5.39 15.89 1.32
N LYS A 111 4.58 15.59 2.34
CA LYS A 111 3.22 15.06 2.18
C LYS A 111 2.20 16.07 1.64
N TYR A 112 2.55 17.34 1.57
CA TYR A 112 1.70 18.44 1.08
C TYR A 112 2.17 18.98 -0.27
N ASP A 113 3.36 18.59 -0.73
CA ASP A 113 3.88 18.79 -2.09
C ASP A 113 3.12 17.92 -3.10
N VAL A 114 1.87 18.32 -3.33
CA VAL A 114 0.98 17.74 -4.32
C VAL A 114 1.14 18.52 -5.62
N GLY A 115 1.51 17.83 -6.69
CA GLY A 115 1.63 18.42 -8.01
C GLY A 115 0.32 19.06 -8.47
N THR A 116 0.42 20.08 -9.33
CA THR A 116 -0.74 20.74 -9.93
C THR A 116 -0.79 20.48 -11.43
N LEU A 117 -2.00 20.30 -11.96
CA LEU A 117 -2.23 20.14 -13.39
C LEU A 117 -2.74 21.48 -13.97
N ARG A 118 -2.12 21.94 -15.06
CA ARG A 118 -2.49 23.19 -15.75
C ARG A 118 -3.67 23.00 -16.71
N VAL A 119 -4.72 22.33 -16.25
CA VAL A 119 -5.97 22.13 -17.01
C VAL A 119 -7.09 23.01 -16.46
N GLU A 120 -8.15 23.14 -17.25
CA GLU A 120 -9.38 23.77 -16.81
C GLU A 120 -9.93 23.08 -15.54
N PRO A 121 -10.53 23.83 -14.58
CA PRO A 121 -11.15 23.24 -13.40
C PRO A 121 -12.18 22.15 -13.77
N GLN A 122 -12.11 21.02 -13.08
CA GLN A 122 -13.05 19.93 -13.27
C GLN A 122 -14.46 20.33 -12.82
N ARG A 123 -15.43 20.32 -13.73
CA ARG A 123 -16.85 20.46 -13.40
C ARG A 123 -17.44 19.11 -13.00
N ILE A 124 -18.13 19.07 -11.87
CA ILE A 124 -18.89 17.90 -11.41
C ILE A 124 -20.33 18.04 -11.94
N VAL A 125 -20.82 17.04 -12.67
CA VAL A 125 -22.21 16.98 -13.15
C VAL A 125 -23.04 16.28 -12.07
N LEU A 126 -24.14 16.92 -11.66
CA LEU A 126 -25.02 16.40 -10.60
C LEU A 126 -26.24 15.70 -11.19
N ASN A 127 -26.77 14.73 -10.45
CA ASN A 127 -28.05 14.09 -10.76
C ASN A 127 -29.25 14.87 -10.20
N SER A 128 -29.01 15.83 -9.30
CA SER A 128 -30.01 16.68 -8.66
C SER A 128 -29.36 17.99 -8.20
N ASP A 129 -30.11 19.09 -8.30
CA ASP A 129 -29.67 20.42 -7.92
C ASP A 129 -29.97 20.77 -6.45
N LEU A 130 -30.60 19.86 -5.70
CA LEU A 130 -30.96 20.09 -4.30
C LEU A 130 -29.74 19.92 -3.38
N PRO A 131 -29.30 20.97 -2.66
CA PRO A 131 -28.19 20.86 -1.73
C PRO A 131 -28.59 20.06 -0.49
N VAL A 132 -27.69 19.17 -0.04
CA VAL A 132 -27.90 18.37 1.17
C VAL A 132 -26.95 18.87 2.27
N ASN A 133 -27.52 19.31 3.40
CA ASN A 133 -26.76 19.72 4.58
C ASN A 133 -26.88 18.65 5.67
N LEU A 134 -25.78 17.97 5.97
CA LEU A 134 -25.73 16.94 7.01
C LEU A 134 -25.08 17.48 8.28
N ARG A 135 -25.55 17.00 9.43
CA ARG A 135 -24.93 17.31 10.72
C ARG A 135 -23.53 16.66 10.80
N PRO A 136 -22.50 17.40 11.24
CA PRO A 136 -21.21 16.79 11.55
C PRO A 136 -21.34 15.67 12.59
N TYR A 137 -20.56 14.61 12.43
CA TYR A 137 -20.53 13.52 13.40
C TYR A 137 -19.81 13.97 14.67
N ARG A 138 -20.08 13.27 15.78
CA ARG A 138 -19.41 13.52 17.05
C ARG A 138 -18.03 12.83 17.04
N THR A 139 -17.01 13.57 17.44
CA THR A 139 -15.64 13.09 17.63
C THR A 139 -15.26 13.12 19.11
N SER A 140 -14.33 12.26 19.53
CA SER A 140 -13.71 12.41 20.85
C SER A 140 -12.82 13.67 20.89
N PRO A 141 -12.49 14.21 22.08
CA PRO A 141 -11.62 15.38 22.19
C PRO A 141 -10.23 15.19 21.56
N VAL A 142 -9.67 13.97 21.63
CA VAL A 142 -8.36 13.65 21.06
C VAL A 142 -8.41 13.67 19.53
N GLU A 143 -9.45 13.07 18.94
CA GLU A 143 -9.65 13.08 17.49
C GLU A 143 -9.92 14.49 16.98
N GLU A 144 -10.73 15.28 17.69
CA GLU A 144 -11.03 16.65 17.30
C GLU A 144 -9.75 17.50 17.22
N GLN A 145 -8.83 17.31 18.18
CA GLN A 145 -7.55 18.01 18.17
C GLN A 145 -6.65 17.58 17.00
N GLU A 146 -6.60 16.29 16.69
CA GLU A 146 -5.83 15.78 15.55
C GLU A 146 -6.42 16.26 14.22
N ILE A 147 -7.75 16.24 14.08
CA ILE A 147 -8.45 16.76 12.90
C ILE A 147 -8.12 18.24 12.72
N LYS A 148 -8.18 19.06 13.79
CA LYS A 148 -7.80 20.48 13.72
C LYS A 148 -6.35 20.67 13.26
N SER A 149 -5.41 19.92 13.83
CA SER A 149 -3.99 19.95 13.46
C SER A 149 -3.76 19.61 11.98
N GLN A 150 -4.49 18.63 11.44
CA GLN A 150 -4.38 18.28 10.02
C GLN A 150 -5.03 19.31 9.11
N VAL A 151 -6.22 19.82 9.47
CA VAL A 151 -6.93 20.86 8.72
C VAL A 151 -6.09 22.12 8.61
N GLU A 152 -5.44 22.55 9.69
CA GLU A 152 -4.57 23.73 9.69
C GLU A 152 -3.38 23.57 8.73
N LYS A 153 -2.74 22.40 8.71
CA LYS A 153 -1.65 22.10 7.77
C LYS A 153 -2.13 22.12 6.31
N LEU A 154 -3.32 21.59 6.03
CA LEU A 154 -3.91 21.63 4.69
C LEU A 154 -4.29 23.05 4.24
N LEU A 155 -4.79 23.89 5.17
CA LEU A 155 -5.06 25.30 4.92
C LEU A 155 -3.76 26.06 4.61
N GLN A 156 -2.71 25.84 5.41
CA GLN A 156 -1.41 26.47 5.19
C GLN A 156 -0.77 26.04 3.86
N ALA A 157 -0.96 24.78 3.46
CA ALA A 157 -0.52 24.26 2.17
C ALA A 157 -1.40 24.73 0.98
N GLY A 158 -2.52 25.42 1.23
CA GLY A 158 -3.43 25.90 0.19
C GLY A 158 -4.24 24.80 -0.51
N LEU A 159 -4.30 23.59 0.06
CA LEU A 159 -5.02 22.44 -0.52
C LEU A 159 -6.52 22.50 -0.25
N ILE A 160 -6.91 23.18 0.83
CA ILE A 160 -8.31 23.44 1.17
C ILE A 160 -8.49 24.92 1.48
N ASN A 161 -9.72 25.41 1.37
CA ASN A 161 -10.08 26.80 1.63
C ASN A 161 -11.44 26.90 2.31
N HIS A 162 -11.65 27.96 3.09
CA HIS A 162 -12.97 28.27 3.62
C HIS A 162 -13.92 28.67 2.48
N SER A 163 -15.11 28.07 2.44
CA SER A 163 -16.14 28.45 1.48
C SER A 163 -16.77 29.79 1.86
N ARG A 164 -17.13 30.61 0.86
CA ARG A 164 -17.88 31.86 1.05
C ARG A 164 -19.38 31.53 1.02
N TRP A 165 -20.00 31.29 2.18
CA TRP A 165 -21.40 30.85 2.27
C TRP A 165 -22.42 31.96 2.57
N LYS A 166 -22.06 33.24 2.37
CA LYS A 166 -23.02 34.34 2.55
C LYS A 166 -23.62 34.69 1.20
N ASP A 167 -24.82 34.17 0.92
CA ASP A 167 -25.82 34.75 -0.02
C ASP A 167 -27.15 33.94 -0.07
N VAL A 168 -27.47 33.10 0.93
CA VAL A 168 -28.81 32.51 1.04
C VAL A 168 -29.67 33.40 1.94
N PRO A 169 -30.64 34.18 1.41
CA PRO A 169 -31.54 34.95 2.25
C PRO A 169 -32.34 33.99 3.15
N ARG A 170 -32.28 34.21 4.46
CA ARG A 170 -33.21 33.57 5.41
C ARG A 170 -34.60 34.10 5.09
N THR A 171 -35.41 33.29 4.41
CA THR A 171 -36.86 33.52 4.37
C THR A 171 -37.37 33.37 5.81
N SER A 172 -37.84 34.49 6.35
CA SER A 172 -38.54 34.56 7.64
C SER A 172 -40.00 34.17 7.46
#